data_AF-A0A0C3B182-F1
#
_entry.id   AF-A0A0C3B182-F1
#
_cell.length_a   1.000
_cell.length_b   1.000
_cell.length_c   1.000
_cell.angle_alpha   90.00
_cell.angle_beta   90.00
_cell.angle_gamma   90.00
#
_symmetry.space_group_name_H-M   'P 1'
#
loop_
_entity.id
_entity.type
_entity.pdbx_description
1 polymer ?
#
loop_
_entity_poly.entity_id
_entity_poly.type
_entity_poly.pdbx_seq_one_letter_code
_entity_poly.pdbx_strand_id
1 'polypeptide(L)'
;ILSTDSGGPRGVSQLTILDQLMYRLKHDSVNDDMDKPCDVFDMIGGVGSGGFIAILLVLFGLTAEEALDEFIGLTANILDKRDIDAETRTVALRDHIDKLLEKHVIDGSSHIMDFNGRSMGCKLCVGVLCLQKASNLSQGCPNIL
;
A
#
# COMPACT_ATOMS: atom_id res chain seq x y z
N ILE A 1 2.05 -14.28 6.33
CA ILE A 1 1.34 -12.98 6.53
C ILE A 1 2.39 -11.90 6.75
N LEU A 2 2.26 -10.76 6.08
CA LEU A 2 3.07 -9.55 6.26
C LEU A 2 2.17 -8.42 6.80
N SER A 3 2.63 -7.72 7.84
CA SER A 3 1.94 -6.56 8.40
C SER A 3 2.88 -5.36 8.38
N THR A 4 2.44 -4.25 7.81
CA THR A 4 3.20 -3.00 7.72
C THR A 4 2.62 -1.95 8.65
N ASP A 5 3.49 -1.32 9.43
CA ASP A 5 3.07 -0.36 10.45
C ASP A 5 2.90 1.05 9.89
N SER A 6 2.05 1.84 10.55
CA SER A 6 1.91 3.27 10.25
C SER A 6 3.13 4.05 10.74
N GLY A 7 4.13 4.17 9.87
CA GLY A 7 5.40 4.82 10.18
C GLY A 7 5.57 6.22 9.61
N GLY A 8 4.70 6.66 8.70
CA GLY A 8 5.00 7.79 7.81
C GLY A 8 6.27 7.50 7.00
N PRO A 9 7.25 8.42 6.94
CA PRO A 9 8.52 8.21 6.24
C PRO A 9 9.32 6.99 6.70
N ARG A 10 9.12 6.55 7.95
CA ARG A 10 9.77 5.35 8.50
C ARG A 10 9.36 4.06 7.78
N GLY A 11 8.31 4.09 6.94
CA GLY A 11 7.95 2.98 6.06
C GLY A 11 9.06 2.61 5.07
N VAL A 12 9.95 3.55 4.72
CA VAL A 12 11.14 3.28 3.88
C VAL A 12 12.02 2.20 4.52
N SER A 13 12.28 2.30 5.82
CA SER A 13 13.08 1.29 6.53
C SER A 13 12.42 -0.08 6.54
N GLN A 14 11.08 -0.15 6.63
CA GLN A 14 10.36 -1.43 6.60
C GLN A 14 10.47 -2.09 5.23
N LEU A 15 10.33 -1.29 4.16
CA LEU A 15 10.50 -1.77 2.79
C LEU A 15 11.93 -2.18 2.47
N THR A 16 12.95 -1.45 2.97
CA THR A 16 14.35 -1.88 2.82
C THR A 16 14.61 -3.22 3.51
N ILE A 17 14.05 -3.45 4.69
CA ILE A 17 14.17 -4.74 5.38
C ILE A 17 13.44 -5.84 4.59
N LEU A 18 12.24 -5.55 4.07
CA LEU A 18 11.48 -6.49 3.26
C LEU A 18 12.23 -6.86 1.98
N ASP A 19 12.85 -5.90 1.30
CA ASP A 19 13.63 -6.12 0.08
C ASP A 19 14.82 -7.06 0.32
N GLN A 20 15.58 -6.81 1.39
CA GLN A 20 16.67 -7.71 1.79
C GLN A 20 16.17 -9.11 2.18
N LEU A 21 14.98 -9.20 2.78
CA LEU A 21 14.36 -10.48 3.10
C LEU A 21 13.96 -11.23 1.82
N MET A 22 13.31 -10.56 0.87
CA MET A 22 12.91 -11.14 -0.41
C MET A 22 14.13 -11.63 -1.20
N TYR A 23 15.20 -10.83 -1.25
CA TYR A 23 16.46 -11.23 -1.89
C TYR A 23 17.03 -12.54 -1.31
N ARG A 24 17.02 -12.69 0.02
CA ARG A 24 17.50 -13.91 0.68
C ARG A 24 16.57 -15.10 0.41
N LEU A 25 15.25 -14.88 0.47
CA LEU A 25 14.26 -15.92 0.18
C LEU A 25 14.40 -16.44 -1.24
N LYS A 26 14.62 -15.55 -2.22
CA LYS A 26 14.89 -15.94 -3.60
C LYS A 26 16.13 -16.83 -3.68
N HIS A 27 17.24 -16.40 -3.09
CA HIS A 27 18.51 -17.11 -3.12
C HIS A 27 18.45 -18.51 -2.46
N ASP A 28 17.67 -18.66 -1.39
CA ASP A 28 17.53 -19.93 -0.67
C ASP A 28 16.45 -20.85 -1.28
N SER A 29 15.64 -20.34 -2.20
CA SER A 29 14.58 -21.09 -2.86
C SER A 29 15.05 -21.79 -4.13
N VAL A 30 14.53 -22.99 -4.40
CA VAL A 30 14.76 -23.74 -5.65
C VAL A 30 13.84 -23.23 -6.78
N ASN A 31 12.83 -22.43 -6.43
CA ASN A 31 11.81 -21.94 -7.35
C ASN A 31 12.10 -20.48 -7.70
N ASP A 32 12.39 -20.21 -8.96
CA ASP A 32 12.74 -18.87 -9.47
C ASP A 32 11.53 -17.90 -9.53
N ASP A 33 10.34 -18.37 -9.19
CA ASP A 33 9.07 -17.62 -9.30
C ASP A 33 8.74 -16.75 -8.07
N MET A 34 9.59 -16.70 -7.03
CA MET A 34 9.30 -16.04 -5.74
C MET A 34 9.85 -14.61 -5.65
N ASP A 35 9.61 -13.79 -6.68
CA ASP A 35 10.17 -12.43 -6.77
C ASP A 35 9.32 -11.36 -6.08
N LYS A 36 8.02 -11.60 -5.93
CA LYS A 36 7.10 -10.59 -5.37
C LYS A 36 6.64 -10.99 -3.98
N PRO A 37 6.48 -10.03 -3.06
CA PRO A 37 5.92 -10.32 -1.74
C PRO A 37 4.54 -11.00 -1.80
N CYS A 38 3.73 -10.72 -2.82
CA CYS A 38 2.44 -11.38 -3.03
C CYS A 38 2.53 -12.87 -3.40
N ASP A 39 3.69 -13.36 -3.83
CA ASP A 39 3.91 -14.78 -4.11
C ASP A 39 4.34 -15.53 -2.84
N VAL A 40 5.00 -14.82 -1.91
CA VAL A 40 5.52 -15.36 -0.64
C VAL A 40 4.49 -15.35 0.49
N PHE A 41 3.66 -14.31 0.57
CA PHE A 41 2.74 -14.12 1.70
C PHE A 41 1.29 -14.32 1.29
N ASP A 42 0.54 -15.19 1.99
CA ASP A 42 -0.90 -15.37 1.76
C ASP A 42 -1.76 -14.14 2.08
N MET A 43 -1.19 -13.19 2.82
CA MET A 43 -1.87 -11.96 3.21
C MET A 43 -0.86 -10.87 3.53
N ILE A 44 -1.13 -9.67 3.03
CA ILE A 44 -0.38 -8.43 3.33
C ILE A 44 -1.37 -7.37 3.79
N GLY A 45 -1.05 -6.66 4.87
CA GLY A 45 -1.91 -5.58 5.35
C GLY A 45 -1.23 -4.51 6.17
N GLY A 46 -1.95 -3.42 6.42
CA GLY A 46 -1.43 -2.28 7.17
C GLY A 46 -2.45 -1.15 7.38
N VAL A 47 -2.03 -0.13 8.13
CA VAL A 47 -2.83 1.06 8.48
C VAL A 47 -2.12 2.35 8.08
N GLY A 48 -2.86 3.35 7.59
CA GLY A 48 -2.29 4.63 7.15
C GLY A 48 -1.25 4.45 6.03
N SER A 49 -0.01 4.90 6.25
CA SER A 49 1.08 4.72 5.25
C SER A 49 1.40 3.25 4.98
N GLY A 50 1.28 2.37 6.00
CA GLY A 50 1.47 0.93 5.82
C GLY A 50 0.39 0.32 4.91
N GLY A 51 -0.84 0.82 4.97
CA GLY A 51 -1.91 0.41 4.07
C GLY A 51 -1.61 0.76 2.60
N PHE A 52 -0.97 1.90 2.34
CA PHE A 52 -0.51 2.26 1.00
C PHE A 52 0.60 1.31 0.51
N ILE A 53 1.56 0.96 1.38
CA ILE A 53 2.58 -0.05 1.07
C ILE A 53 1.93 -1.39 0.72
N ALA A 54 0.92 -1.83 1.49
CA ALA A 54 0.20 -3.06 1.22
C ALA A 54 -0.51 -3.03 -0.15
N ILE A 55 -1.06 -1.87 -0.54
CA ILE A 55 -1.65 -1.65 -1.87
C ILE A 55 -0.61 -1.80 -2.99
N LEU A 56 0.57 -1.19 -2.85
CA LEU A 56 1.66 -1.32 -3.84
C LEU A 56 2.07 -2.79 -4.04
N LEU A 57 2.17 -3.54 -2.95
CA LEU A 57 2.62 -4.94 -3.00
C LEU A 57 1.55 -5.90 -3.54
N VAL A 58 0.26 -5.68 -3.24
CA VAL A 58 -0.80 -6.62 -3.62
C VAL A 58 -1.57 -6.20 -4.87
N LEU A 59 -2.02 -4.94 -4.95
CA LEU A 59 -2.85 -4.49 -6.07
C LEU A 59 -2.01 -4.18 -7.30
N PHE A 60 -0.87 -3.53 -7.12
CA PHE A 60 0.07 -3.28 -8.21
C PHE A 60 1.02 -4.47 -8.46
N GLY A 61 1.09 -5.41 -7.51
CA GLY A 61 1.93 -6.60 -7.65
C GLY A 61 3.41 -6.24 -7.84
N LEU A 62 3.88 -5.19 -7.16
CA LEU A 62 5.25 -4.73 -7.25
C LEU A 62 6.18 -5.60 -6.42
N THR A 63 7.45 -5.65 -6.83
CA THR A 63 8.52 -6.18 -5.98
C THR A 63 8.74 -5.27 -4.76
N ALA A 64 9.48 -5.76 -3.77
CA ALA A 64 9.81 -4.95 -2.60
C ALA A 64 10.67 -3.71 -2.97
N GLU A 65 11.59 -3.87 -3.93
CA GLU A 65 12.40 -2.78 -4.50
C GLU A 65 11.53 -1.73 -5.23
N GLU A 66 10.65 -2.17 -6.13
CA GLU A 66 9.75 -1.25 -6.86
C GLU A 66 8.82 -0.49 -5.91
N ALA A 67 8.27 -1.18 -4.92
CA ALA A 67 7.43 -0.56 -3.90
C ALA A 67 8.21 0.43 -3.03
N LEU A 68 9.49 0.16 -2.74
CA LEU A 68 10.38 1.09 -2.04
C LEU A 68 10.55 2.39 -2.81
N ASP A 69 10.84 2.32 -4.11
CA ASP A 69 11.02 3.49 -4.96
C ASP A 69 9.76 4.36 -5.02
N GLU A 70 8.59 3.75 -5.25
CA GLU A 70 7.32 4.47 -5.27
C GLU A 70 7.01 5.10 -3.90
N PHE A 71 7.28 4.38 -2.81
CA PHE A 71 7.03 4.89 -1.46
C PHE A 71 7.97 6.04 -1.06
N ILE A 72 9.23 6.03 -1.52
CA ILE A 72 10.15 7.16 -1.38
C ILE A 72 9.60 8.38 -2.11
N GLY A 73 9.11 8.20 -3.34
CA GLY A 73 8.47 9.24 -4.14
C GLY A 73 7.25 9.83 -3.43
N LEU A 74 6.36 8.99 -2.89
CA LEU A 74 5.22 9.42 -2.08
C LEU A 74 5.67 10.21 -0.85
N THR A 75 6.65 9.70 -0.12
CA THR A 75 7.12 10.27 1.15
C THR A 75 7.65 11.69 0.94
N ALA A 76 8.55 11.86 -0.03
CA ALA A 76 9.16 13.15 -0.35
C ALA A 76 8.13 14.17 -0.85
N ASN A 77 7.14 13.73 -1.63
CA ASN A 77 6.19 14.64 -2.28
C ASN A 77 4.95 14.97 -1.44
N ILE A 78 4.54 14.09 -0.52
CA ILE A 78 3.25 14.17 0.17
C ILE A 78 3.38 14.00 1.68
N LEU A 79 4.09 12.99 2.18
CA LEU A 79 4.06 12.66 3.62
C LEU A 79 4.88 13.63 4.48
N ASP A 80 6.06 14.03 4.01
CA ASP A 80 7.00 14.89 4.76
C ASP A 80 6.69 16.39 4.70
N LYS A 81 5.77 16.80 3.82
CA LYS A 81 5.36 18.20 3.73
C LYS A 81 4.47 18.58 4.91
N ARG A 82 5.00 19.43 5.80
CA ARG A 82 4.34 19.87 7.04
C ARG A 82 3.42 21.08 6.85
N ASP A 83 3.64 21.87 5.79
CA ASP A 83 2.96 23.15 5.56
C ASP A 83 1.85 23.08 4.50
N ILE A 84 1.34 21.88 4.20
CA ILE A 84 0.23 21.69 3.27
C ILE A 84 -1.03 21.26 4.01
N ASP A 85 -2.15 21.88 3.66
CA ASP A 85 -3.44 21.56 4.23
C ASP A 85 -3.92 20.16 3.77
N ALA A 86 -4.94 19.65 4.46
CA ALA A 86 -5.45 18.30 4.21
C ALA A 86 -6.06 18.13 2.81
N GLU A 87 -6.67 19.17 2.24
CA GLU A 87 -7.28 19.13 0.91
C GLU A 87 -6.19 19.07 -0.16
N THR A 88 -5.19 19.94 -0.09
CA THR A 88 -4.02 19.91 -0.99
C THR A 88 -3.28 18.58 -0.92
N ARG A 89 -3.10 18.02 0.29
CA ARG A 89 -2.52 16.67 0.46
C ARG A 89 -3.35 15.60 -0.23
N THR A 90 -4.67 15.68 -0.12
CA THR A 90 -5.58 14.70 -0.73
C THR A 90 -5.52 14.77 -2.24
N VAL A 91 -5.47 15.98 -2.81
CA VAL A 91 -5.32 16.18 -4.27
C VAL A 91 -3.98 15.61 -4.74
N ALA A 92 -2.88 15.93 -4.05
CA ALA A 92 -1.56 15.40 -4.40
C ALA A 92 -1.49 13.87 -4.30
N LEU A 93 -2.16 13.28 -3.30
CA LEU A 93 -2.24 11.82 -3.16
C LEU A 93 -3.03 11.19 -4.30
N ARG A 94 -4.16 11.78 -4.71
CA ARG A 94 -4.94 11.32 -5.87
C ARG A 94 -4.11 11.37 -7.15
N ASP A 95 -3.48 12.50 -7.42
CA ASP A 95 -2.60 12.67 -8.60
C ASP A 95 -1.45 11.65 -8.61
N HIS A 96 -0.87 11.34 -7.44
CA HIS A 96 0.15 10.30 -7.34
C HIS A 96 -0.40 8.90 -7.64
N ILE A 97 -1.61 8.58 -7.18
CA ILE A 97 -2.29 7.31 -7.50
C ILE A 97 -2.61 7.24 -9.00
N ASP A 98 -3.11 8.31 -9.60
CA ASP A 98 -3.43 8.35 -11.04
C ASP A 98 -2.17 8.09 -11.87
N LYS A 99 -1.04 8.71 -11.49
CA LYS A 99 0.27 8.43 -12.11
C LYS A 99 0.73 6.99 -11.94
N LEU A 100 0.49 6.38 -10.78
CA LEU A 100 0.82 4.96 -10.55
C LEU A 100 -0.02 4.06 -11.46
N LEU A 101 -1.31 4.36 -11.62
CA LEU A 101 -2.21 3.61 -12.51
C LEU A 101 -1.78 3.71 -13.97
N GLU A 102 -1.40 4.91 -14.42
CA GLU A 102 -0.85 5.15 -15.76
C GLU A 102 0.48 4.42 -15.97
N LYS A 103 1.39 4.52 -15.01
CA LYS A 103 2.76 3.97 -15.09
C LYS A 103 2.78 2.45 -15.14
N HIS A 104 1.97 1.80 -14.31
CA HIS A 104 2.02 0.35 -14.12
C HIS A 104 0.95 -0.42 -14.92
N VAL A 105 0.24 0.26 -15.83
CA VAL A 105 -0.80 -0.30 -16.72
C VAL A 105 -1.63 -1.36 -15.98
N ILE A 106 -2.28 -0.94 -14.89
CA ILE A 106 -3.41 -1.71 -14.42
C ILE A 106 -4.52 -1.39 -15.40
N ASP A 107 -4.84 -2.35 -16.28
CA ASP A 107 -6.04 -2.29 -17.13
C ASP A 107 -7.19 -1.83 -16.22
N GLY A 108 -7.71 -0.63 -16.47
CA GLY A 108 -8.52 0.19 -15.55
C GLY A 108 -9.89 -0.41 -15.21
N SER A 109 -10.03 -1.72 -15.36
CA SER A 109 -11.21 -2.53 -15.23
C SER A 109 -11.10 -3.56 -14.10
N SER A 110 -9.95 -3.78 -13.45
CA SER A 110 -9.91 -4.48 -12.16
C SER A 110 -10.32 -3.53 -11.04
N HIS A 111 -11.64 -3.43 -10.88
CA HIS A 111 -12.38 -2.93 -9.74
C HIS A 111 -11.54 -2.96 -8.45
N ILE A 112 -11.37 -1.79 -7.81
CA ILE A 112 -10.88 -1.65 -6.42
C ILE A 112 -11.71 -2.51 -5.42
N MET A 113 -12.84 -3.06 -5.87
CA MET A 113 -13.72 -3.95 -5.13
C MET A 113 -14.10 -5.23 -5.91
N ASP A 114 -13.15 -5.97 -6.47
CA ASP A 114 -13.45 -7.35 -6.87
C ASP A 114 -12.46 -8.34 -6.25
N PHE A 115 -12.55 -8.45 -4.93
CA PHE A 115 -11.94 -9.54 -4.15
C PHE A 115 -12.54 -10.92 -4.49
N ASN A 116 -13.54 -10.99 -5.37
CA ASN A 116 -14.35 -12.19 -5.55
C ASN A 116 -14.09 -12.94 -6.86
N GLY A 117 -13.09 -12.56 -7.66
CA GLY A 117 -12.89 -13.14 -9.00
C GLY A 117 -11.46 -13.46 -9.45
N ARG A 118 -10.41 -12.94 -8.79
CA ARG A 118 -9.02 -13.30 -9.16
C ARG A 118 -8.43 -14.34 -8.22
N SER A 119 -8.21 -15.53 -8.76
CA SER A 119 -7.33 -16.54 -8.17
C SER A 119 -5.89 -16.02 -8.16
N MET A 120 -5.53 -15.21 -7.17
CA MET A 120 -4.15 -14.88 -6.81
C MET A 120 -4.01 -15.03 -5.28
N GLY A 121 -3.02 -15.80 -4.83
CA GLY A 121 -2.96 -16.38 -3.48
C GLY A 121 -2.85 -15.39 -2.31
N CYS A 122 -2.52 -14.12 -2.55
CA CYS A 122 -2.27 -13.12 -1.52
C CYS A 122 -3.46 -12.17 -1.28
N LYS A 123 -3.98 -12.15 -0.05
CA LYS A 123 -5.08 -11.27 0.40
C LYS A 123 -4.57 -9.90 0.85
N LEU A 124 -5.27 -8.83 0.49
CA LEU A 124 -5.01 -7.47 1.00
C LEU A 124 -5.91 -7.15 2.20
N CYS A 125 -5.33 -6.57 3.26
CA CYS A 125 -6.08 -6.02 4.39
C CYS A 125 -5.64 -4.57 4.69
N VAL A 126 -6.53 -3.59 4.51
CA VAL A 126 -6.26 -2.18 4.84
C VAL A 126 -7.12 -1.73 5.99
N GLY A 127 -6.50 -1.42 7.12
CA GLY A 127 -7.19 -0.86 8.29
C GLY A 127 -7.41 0.64 8.13
N VAL A 128 -8.66 1.08 8.22
CA VAL A 128 -9.02 2.50 8.24
C VAL A 128 -9.40 2.89 9.66
N LEU A 129 -8.56 3.70 10.31
CA LEU A 129 -8.84 4.26 11.63
C LEU A 129 -9.33 5.71 11.49
N CYS A 130 -10.65 5.91 11.54
CA CYS A 130 -11.22 7.24 11.74
C CYS A 130 -11.16 7.58 13.23
N LEU A 131 -10.16 8.36 13.63
CA LEU A 131 -10.22 9.07 14.92
C LEU A 131 -11.27 10.17 14.79
N GLN A 132 -12.52 9.88 15.12
CA GLN A 132 -13.51 10.92 15.33
C GLN A 132 -13.02 11.81 16.47
N LYS A 133 -12.71 13.07 16.17
CA LYS A 133 -12.54 14.11 17.18
C LYS A 133 -13.86 14.16 17.95
N ALA A 134 -13.81 13.98 19.27
CA ALA A 134 -14.97 14.05 20.16
C ALA A 134 -15.49 15.50 20.30
N SER A 135 -15.89 16.11 19.20
CA SER A 135 -16.56 17.40 19.13
C SER A 135 -17.54 17.36 17.97
N ASN A 136 -18.77 16.92 18.28
CA ASN A 136 -20.00 16.84 17.47
C ASN A 136 -20.49 15.41 17.17
N LEU A 137 -21.17 14.84 18.16
CA LEU A 137 -21.93 13.59 18.15
C LEU A 137 -23.29 13.72 17.42
N SER A 138 -23.35 14.35 16.24
CA SER A 138 -24.65 14.59 15.59
C SER A 138 -24.71 14.59 14.07
N GLN A 139 -23.83 13.90 13.35
CA GLN A 139 -24.16 13.46 11.98
C GLN A 139 -23.65 12.04 11.76
N GLY A 140 -24.61 11.15 11.51
CA GLY A 140 -24.41 9.70 11.42
C GLY A 140 -23.53 9.31 10.23
N CYS A 141 -22.76 8.25 10.45
CA CYS A 141 -22.07 7.56 9.37
C CYS A 141 -23.10 7.03 8.37
N PRO A 142 -22.94 7.27 7.05
CA PRO A 142 -23.60 6.42 6.07
C PRO A 142 -22.99 5.02 6.17
N ASN A 143 -23.83 4.05 6.54
CA ASN A 143 -23.50 2.63 6.45
C ASN A 143 -23.12 2.32 5.00
N ILE A 144 -21.89 1.90 4.77
CA ILE A 144 -21.53 1.16 3.57
C ILE A 144 -21.35 -0.28 4.04
N LEU A 145 -22.38 -1.05 3.74
CA LEU A 145 -22.41 -2.51 3.79
C LEU A 145 -21.80 -3.04 2.48
#